data_AF-A0A6P6IY60-F1
#
_entry.id   AF-A0A6P6IY60-F1
#
_cell.length_a   1.000
_cell.length_b   1.000
_cell.length_c   1.000
_cell.angle_alpha   90.00
_cell.angle_beta   90.00
_cell.angle_gamma   90.00
#
_symmetry.space_group_name_H-M   'P 1'
#
loop_
_entity.id
_entity.type
_entity.pdbx_description
1 polymer ?
#
loop_
_entity_poly.entity_id
_entity_poly.type
_entity_poly.pdbx_seq_one_letter_code
_entity_poly.pdbx_strand_id
1 'polypeptide(L)'
;MNSAGLLCETERLRHRPFLIGVSGGTASGKSTVCAKLMELLGQNKVDHHQRKVTIVSQDSFYQVLTPEQKAKALKGQYNFDHPDAFETELMCQTLKDIVEGKVVEVPTYDFVTHSRQ
;
A
#
# COMPACT_ATOMS: atom_id res chain seq x y z
N MET A 1 46.61 -15.36 -16.59
CA MET A 1 46.23 -14.58 -15.40
C MET A 1 45.27 -13.50 -15.87
N ASN A 2 43.96 -13.75 -15.77
CA ASN A 2 42.92 -12.82 -16.20
C ASN A 2 42.62 -11.83 -15.08
N SER A 3 43.04 -10.58 -15.26
CA SER A 3 42.67 -9.43 -14.44
C SER A 3 41.38 -8.76 -14.94
N ALA A 4 40.34 -9.56 -15.20
CA ALA A 4 39.00 -9.07 -15.58
C ALA A 4 38.05 -9.01 -14.36
N GLY A 5 38.61 -8.92 -13.15
CA GLY A 5 37.88 -8.65 -11.93
C GLY A 5 38.00 -7.16 -11.59
N LEU A 6 36.90 -6.57 -11.13
CA LEU A 6 36.71 -5.16 -10.81
C LEU A 6 36.74 -4.25 -12.03
N LEU A 7 35.59 -4.08 -12.67
CA LEU A 7 35.00 -2.77 -12.98
C LEU A 7 33.68 -3.01 -13.73
N CYS A 8 32.61 -2.37 -13.26
CA CYS A 8 31.26 -2.31 -13.85
C CYS A 8 30.20 -3.30 -13.32
N GLU A 9 30.01 -3.35 -12.00
CA GLU A 9 28.73 -3.78 -11.40
C GLU A 9 28.07 -2.62 -10.59
N THR A 10 28.61 -1.41 -10.70
CA THR A 10 28.34 -0.31 -9.76
C THR A 10 27.27 0.70 -10.18
N GLU A 11 26.66 0.66 -11.37
CA GLU A 11 25.74 1.74 -11.78
C GLU A 11 24.53 1.25 -12.59
N ARG A 12 23.93 0.11 -12.23
CA ARG A 12 22.50 -0.04 -12.50
C ARG A 12 21.82 0.85 -11.47
N LEU A 13 21.59 2.13 -11.81
CA LEU A 13 20.80 3.07 -11.01
C LEU A 13 19.51 2.34 -10.58
N ARG A 14 19.53 1.70 -9.41
CA ARG A 14 18.34 1.09 -8.84
C ARG A 14 17.45 2.27 -8.53
N HIS A 15 16.50 2.53 -9.42
CA HIS A 15 15.52 3.59 -9.26
C HIS A 15 14.72 3.23 -8.02
N ARG A 16 15.17 3.75 -6.89
CA ARG A 16 14.58 3.51 -5.59
C ARG A 16 13.19 4.15 -5.63
N PRO A 17 12.11 3.42 -5.34
CA PRO A 17 10.78 4.00 -5.37
C PRO A 17 10.68 5.22 -4.45
N PHE A 18 10.00 6.26 -4.92
CA PHE A 18 9.73 7.47 -4.14
C PHE A 18 8.39 7.32 -3.45
N LEU A 19 8.40 7.30 -2.11
CA LEU A 19 7.19 7.13 -1.31
C LEU A 19 6.62 8.49 -0.91
N ILE A 20 5.36 8.74 -1.25
CA ILE A 20 4.62 9.96 -0.89
C ILE A 20 3.49 9.56 0.06
N GLY A 21 3.56 10.03 1.31
CA GLY A 21 2.49 9.85 2.29
C GLY A 21 1.39 10.90 2.12
N VAL A 22 0.13 10.47 2.00
CA VAL A 22 -1.05 11.35 1.93
C VAL A 22 -1.96 11.02 3.11
N SER A 23 -2.11 11.95 4.05
CA SER A 23 -2.95 11.79 5.25
C SER A 23 -3.98 12.91 5.37
N GLY A 24 -4.92 12.77 6.31
CA GLY A 24 -6.07 13.65 6.51
C GLY A 24 -7.28 12.88 7.05
N GLY A 25 -8.27 13.60 7.58
CA GLY A 25 -9.49 13.00 8.12
C GLY A 25 -10.30 12.22 7.09
N THR A 26 -11.26 11.42 7.56
CA THR A 26 -12.24 10.78 6.68
C THR A 26 -12.97 11.84 5.84
N ALA A 27 -13.24 11.51 4.57
CA ALA A 27 -13.87 12.39 3.59
C ALA A 27 -13.11 13.70 3.26
N SER A 28 -11.84 13.85 3.66
CA SER A 28 -11.03 15.03 3.32
C SER A 28 -10.54 15.09 1.87
N GLY A 29 -10.84 14.09 1.05
CA GLY A 29 -10.47 14.04 -0.38
C GLY A 29 -9.17 13.31 -0.72
N LYS A 30 -8.53 12.60 0.23
CA LYS A 30 -7.27 11.84 0.01
C LYS A 30 -7.34 10.93 -1.22
N SER A 31 -8.33 10.06 -1.26
CA SER A 31 -8.52 9.10 -2.36
C SER A 31 -8.80 9.79 -3.69
N THR A 32 -9.56 10.90 -3.66
CA THR A 32 -9.85 11.71 -4.85
C THR A 32 -8.59 12.37 -5.40
N VAL A 33 -7.74 12.93 -4.54
CA VAL A 33 -6.47 13.54 -4.94
C VAL A 33 -5.54 12.49 -5.54
N CYS A 34 -5.37 11.34 -4.88
CA CYS A 34 -4.54 10.25 -5.40
C CYS A 34 -5.05 9.72 -6.76
N ALA A 35 -6.36 9.53 -6.91
CA ALA A 35 -6.96 9.11 -8.17
C ALA A 35 -6.72 10.14 -9.29
N LYS A 36 -6.84 11.44 -8.98
CA LYS A 36 -6.58 12.50 -9.96
C LYS A 36 -5.11 12.57 -10.37
N LEU A 37 -4.18 12.33 -9.45
CA LEU A 37 -2.75 12.23 -9.79
C LEU A 37 -2.49 11.06 -10.76
N MET A 38 -3.09 9.90 -10.53
CA MET A 38 -2.97 8.76 -11.45
C MET A 38 -3.52 9.06 -12.84
N GLU A 39 -4.63 9.79 -12.93
CA GLU A 39 -5.23 10.24 -14.20
C GLU A 39 -4.32 11.22 -14.94
N LEU A 40 -3.85 12.28 -14.24
CA LEU A 40 -3.00 13.32 -14.82
C LEU A 40 -1.64 12.79 -15.29
N LEU A 41 -1.12 11.76 -14.62
CA LEU A 41 0.11 11.04 -14.99
C LEU A 41 -0.13 9.91 -16.02
N GLY A 42 -1.38 9.72 -16.47
CA GLY A 42 -1.78 8.71 -17.45
C GLY A 42 -1.66 7.26 -16.98
N GLN A 43 -1.44 7.02 -15.69
CA GLN A 43 -1.15 5.69 -15.13
C GLN A 43 -2.39 4.79 -15.06
N ASN A 44 -3.59 5.37 -15.11
CA ASN A 44 -4.85 4.63 -15.17
C ASN A 44 -5.04 3.84 -16.48
N LYS A 45 -4.33 4.20 -17.56
CA LYS A 45 -4.39 3.51 -18.87
C LYS A 45 -3.23 2.54 -19.10
N VAL A 46 -2.26 2.51 -18.18
CA VAL A 46 -1.08 1.64 -18.27
C VAL A 46 -1.38 0.31 -17.58
N ASP A 47 -0.93 -0.78 -18.19
CA ASP A 47 -0.98 -2.10 -17.58
C ASP A 47 -0.31 -2.10 -16.21
N HIS A 48 -0.92 -2.78 -15.24
CA HIS A 48 -0.48 -2.78 -13.86
C HIS A 48 0.97 -3.24 -13.65
N HIS A 49 1.52 -4.13 -14.48
CA HIS A 49 2.92 -4.55 -14.41
C HIS A 49 3.90 -3.50 -14.95
N GLN A 50 3.40 -2.51 -15.71
CA GLN A 50 4.21 -1.46 -16.33
C GLN A 50 4.00 -0.08 -15.71
N ARG A 51 3.12 0.03 -14.71
CA ARG A 51 2.89 1.29 -13.99
C ARG A 51 4.15 1.77 -13.29
N LYS A 52 4.41 3.06 -13.40
CA LYS A 52 5.49 3.75 -12.68
C LYS A 52 5.01 4.40 -11.39
N VAL A 53 3.70 4.60 -11.24
CA VAL A 53 3.07 5.10 -10.03
C VAL A 53 1.98 4.12 -9.61
N THR A 54 1.90 3.84 -8.31
CA THR A 54 0.86 3.02 -7.72
C THR A 54 0.35 3.69 -6.44
N ILE A 55 -0.88 3.36 -6.04
CA ILE A 55 -1.49 3.81 -4.79
C ILE A 55 -1.60 2.61 -3.87
N VAL A 56 -1.10 2.75 -2.64
CA VAL A 56 -1.31 1.79 -1.56
C VAL A 56 -2.20 2.46 -0.52
N SER A 57 -3.38 1.92 -0.27
CA SER A 57 -4.31 2.46 0.73
C SER A 57 -4.05 1.85 2.10
N GLN A 58 -4.10 2.66 3.15
CA GLN A 58 -4.05 2.16 4.53
C GLN A 58 -5.26 1.24 4.84
N ASP A 59 -6.40 1.48 4.19
CA ASP A 59 -7.61 0.68 4.39
C ASP A 59 -7.43 -0.79 3.98
N SER A 60 -6.48 -1.09 3.08
CA SER A 60 -6.12 -2.48 2.75
C SER A 60 -5.61 -3.26 3.95
N PHE A 61 -5.09 -2.56 4.97
CA PHE A 61 -4.45 -3.14 6.14
C PHE A 61 -5.34 -3.11 7.39
N TYR A 62 -6.66 -3.05 7.25
CA TYR A 62 -7.55 -3.33 8.39
C TYR A 62 -7.33 -4.76 8.91
N GLN A 63 -7.39 -4.92 10.24
CA GLN A 63 -7.31 -6.22 10.86
C GLN A 63 -8.51 -7.10 10.48
N VAL A 64 -8.24 -8.40 10.34
CA VAL A 64 -9.32 -9.40 10.28
C VAL A 64 -9.99 -9.50 11.64
N LEU A 65 -11.25 -9.08 11.71
CA LEU A 65 -12.00 -9.05 12.97
C LEU A 65 -12.32 -10.47 13.47
N THR A 66 -12.18 -10.69 14.78
CA THR A 66 -12.70 -11.89 15.45
C THR A 66 -14.24 -11.93 15.39
N PRO A 67 -14.89 -13.10 15.62
CA PRO A 67 -16.35 -13.19 15.63
C PRO A 67 -17.02 -12.18 16.57
N GLU A 68 -16.41 -11.93 17.74
CA GLU A 68 -16.90 -10.96 18.72
C GLU A 68 -16.76 -9.51 18.24
N GLN A 69 -15.62 -9.18 17.62
CA GLN A 69 -15.40 -7.85 17.04
C GLN A 69 -16.33 -7.61 15.85
N LYS A 70 -16.57 -8.61 14.99
CA LYS A 70 -17.57 -8.52 13.92
C LYS A 70 -18.97 -8.24 14.46
N ALA A 71 -19.37 -8.92 15.53
CA ALA A 71 -20.66 -8.68 16.18
C ALA A 71 -20.79 -7.24 16.73
N LYS A 72 -19.68 -6.64 17.21
CA LYS A 72 -19.64 -5.22 17.60
C LYS A 72 -19.68 -4.29 16.38
N ALA A 73 -18.93 -4.60 15.33
CA ALA A 73 -18.88 -3.81 14.10
C ALA A 73 -20.24 -3.71 13.42
N LEU A 74 -20.99 -4.82 13.33
CA LEU A 74 -22.36 -4.84 12.79
C LEU A 74 -23.34 -3.96 13.57
N LYS A 75 -23.04 -3.65 14.84
CA LYS A 75 -23.81 -2.74 15.69
C LYS A 75 -23.27 -1.31 15.70
N GLY A 76 -22.23 -1.01 14.90
CA GLY A 76 -21.53 0.27 14.92
C GLY A 76 -20.72 0.53 16.19
N GLN A 77 -20.39 -0.52 16.94
CA GLN A 77 -19.70 -0.45 18.25
C GLN A 77 -18.21 -0.84 18.16
N TYR A 78 -17.67 -0.91 16.95
CA TYR A 78 -16.24 -1.13 16.72
C TYR A 78 -15.63 0.15 16.17
N ASN A 79 -14.54 0.60 16.79
CA ASN A 79 -13.84 1.81 16.38
C ASN A 79 -12.81 1.50 15.28
N PHE A 80 -13.19 1.71 14.02
CA PHE A 80 -12.29 1.52 12.88
C PHE A 80 -11.23 2.61 12.75
N ASP A 81 -11.39 3.76 13.42
CA ASP A 81 -10.40 4.85 13.37
C ASP A 81 -9.31 4.70 14.44
N HIS A 82 -9.41 3.70 15.32
CA HIS A 82 -8.37 3.44 16.32
C HIS A 82 -7.11 2.85 15.65
N PRO A 83 -5.89 3.22 16.08
CA PRO A 83 -4.65 2.66 15.53
C PRO A 83 -4.62 1.12 15.54
N ASP A 84 -5.19 0.50 16.57
CA ASP A 84 -5.27 -0.95 16.71
C ASP A 84 -6.19 -1.63 15.68
N ALA A 85 -7.03 -0.88 14.96
CA ALA A 85 -7.84 -1.45 13.89
C ALA A 85 -7.01 -1.84 12.66
N PHE A 86 -5.73 -1.43 12.59
CA PHE A 86 -4.84 -1.69 11.47
C PHE A 86 -3.76 -2.73 11.81
N GLU A 87 -3.41 -3.58 10.84
CA GLU A 87 -2.21 -4.43 10.86
C GLU A 87 -0.97 -3.58 10.52
N THR A 88 -0.61 -2.68 11.44
CA THR A 88 0.47 -1.70 11.21
C THR A 88 1.81 -2.37 10.90
N GLU A 89 2.13 -3.50 11.54
CA GLU A 89 3.37 -4.24 11.27
C GLU A 89 3.42 -4.77 9.84
N LEU A 90 2.32 -5.36 9.34
CA LEU A 90 2.19 -5.79 7.95
C LEU A 90 2.37 -4.61 6.99
N MET A 91 1.66 -3.50 7.24
CA MET A 91 1.77 -2.30 6.42
C MET A 91 3.21 -1.77 6.37
N CYS A 92 3.89 -1.68 7.53
CA CYS A 92 5.28 -1.24 7.61
C CYS A 92 6.21 -2.18 6.85
N GLN A 93 6.01 -3.49 6.95
CA GLN A 93 6.83 -4.46 6.23
C GLN A 93 6.61 -4.36 4.72
N THR A 94 5.35 -4.30 4.26
CA THR A 94 5.00 -4.10 2.85
C THR A 94 5.64 -2.83 2.28
N LEU A 95 5.57 -1.69 3.00
CA LEU A 95 6.17 -0.43 2.56
C LEU A 95 7.71 -0.50 2.50
N LYS A 96 8.36 -1.18 3.45
CA LYS A 96 9.81 -1.41 3.42
C LYS A 96 10.20 -2.23 2.18
N ASP A 97 9.50 -3.32 1.93
CA ASP A 97 9.76 -4.19 0.78
C ASP A 97 9.57 -3.45 -0.55
N ILE A 98 8.55 -2.58 -0.65
CA ILE A 98 8.36 -1.68 -1.80
C ILE A 98 9.57 -0.77 -1.98
N VAL A 99 10.04 -0.08 -0.94
CA VAL A 99 11.19 0.84 -1.01
C VAL A 99 12.50 0.11 -1.38
N GLU A 100 12.59 -1.18 -1.06
CA GLU A 100 13.71 -2.06 -1.47
C GLU A 100 13.58 -2.57 -2.92
N GLY A 101 12.47 -2.29 -3.60
CA GLY A 101 12.21 -2.70 -4.97
C GLY A 101 11.74 -4.15 -5.10
N LYS A 102 11.23 -4.75 -4.01
CA LYS A 102 10.64 -6.09 -4.04
C LYS A 102 9.21 -6.03 -4.54
N VAL A 103 8.79 -7.09 -5.22
CA VAL A 103 7.38 -7.31 -5.55
C VAL A 103 6.67 -7.71 -4.25
N VAL A 104 5.51 -7.10 -4.00
CA VAL A 104 4.70 -7.35 -2.81
C VAL A 104 3.26 -7.63 -3.21
N GLU A 105 2.55 -8.39 -2.38
CA GLU A 105 1.11 -8.53 -2.46
C GLU A 105 0.48 -7.57 -1.46
N VAL A 106 -0.47 -6.75 -1.94
CA VAL A 106 -1.23 -5.84 -1.09
C VAL A 106 -2.63 -6.43 -0.91
N PRO A 107 -3.10 -6.64 0.33
CA PRO A 107 -4.42 -7.21 0.57
C PRO A 107 -5.56 -6.31 0.06
N THR A 108 -6.69 -6.94 -0.26
CA THR A 108 -7.94 -6.22 -0.54
C THR A 108 -8.88 -6.37 0.65
N TYR A 109 -9.30 -5.25 1.25
CA TYR A 109 -10.25 -5.26 2.35
C TYR A 109 -11.67 -5.00 1.85
N ASP A 110 -12.59 -5.89 2.19
CA ASP A 110 -14.01 -5.75 1.92
C ASP A 110 -14.72 -5.14 3.14
N PHE A 111 -15.13 -3.88 2.99
CA PHE A 111 -15.83 -3.11 4.01
C PHE A 111 -17.24 -3.62 4.33
N VAL A 112 -17.85 -4.39 3.42
CA VAL A 112 -19.20 -4.96 3.62
C VAL A 112 -19.12 -6.20 4.52
N THR A 113 -18.14 -7.07 4.27
CA THR A 113 -17.99 -8.33 4.99
C THR A 113 -17.00 -8.25 6.17
N HIS A 114 -16.32 -7.12 6.33
CA HIS A 114 -15.21 -6.92 7.26
C HIS A 114 -14.19 -8.06 7.18
N SER A 115 -13.81 -8.39 5.94
CA SER A 115 -12.92 -9.49 5.63
C SER A 115 -11.87 -9.08 4.61
N ARG A 116 -10.78 -9.85 4.57
CA ARG A 116 -9.64 -9.59 3.70
C ARG A 116 -9.49 -10.73 2.70
N GLN A 117 -9.26 -10.36 1.44
CA GLN A 117 -8.89 -11.27 0.35
C GLN A 117 -7.44 -11.03 -0.06
#